data_AF-A0A7W9AU56-F1
#
_entry.id   AF-A0A7W9AU56-F1
#
_cell.length_a   1.000
_cell.length_b   1.000
_cell.length_c   1.000
_cell.angle_alpha   90.00
_cell.angle_beta   90.00
_cell.angle_gamma   90.00
#
_symmetry.space_group_name_H-M   'P 1'
#
loop_
_entity.id
_entity.type
_entity.pdbx_description
1 polymer ?
#
loop_
_entity_poly.entity_id
_entity_poly.type
_entity_poly.pdbx_seq_one_letter_code
_entity_poly.pdbx_strand_id
1 'polypeptide(L)'
;MDHTIEKVVRHWGFGDAPNGYIPRKLDDLINELMQARLEIPQEYWGDAYIEVDEYDGTPKLIVAYDRPETPEETVARKASEREHWEGQIKEAHKRVAYCEAHLAIISDSPIAAVQEGGDNRRAA
;
A
#
# COMPACT_ATOMS: atom_id res chain seq x y z
N MET A 1 15.60 -13.55 2.11
CA MET A 1 14.52 -13.54 1.10
C MET A 1 15.02 -12.62 0.01
N ASP A 2 15.17 -13.16 -1.20
CA ASP A 2 15.48 -12.33 -2.35
C ASP A 2 14.21 -11.57 -2.75
N HIS A 3 14.33 -10.26 -2.96
CA HIS A 3 13.20 -9.45 -3.40
C HIS A 3 13.02 -9.62 -4.91
N THR A 4 11.78 -9.88 -5.31
CA THR A 4 11.39 -9.96 -6.71
C THR A 4 10.56 -8.74 -7.10
N ILE A 5 10.65 -8.39 -8.38
CA ILE A 5 9.80 -7.41 -9.03
C ILE A 5 8.96 -8.14 -10.07
N GLU A 6 7.66 -7.90 -10.01
CA GLU A 6 6.72 -8.29 -11.05
C GLU A 6 6.99 -7.51 -12.34
N LYS A 7 7.01 -8.22 -13.46
CA LYS A 7 7.04 -7.65 -14.80
C LYS A 7 5.83 -8.11 -15.58
N VAL A 8 4.91 -7.18 -15.79
CA VAL A 8 3.76 -7.35 -16.68
C VAL A 8 4.21 -7.27 -18.14
N VAL A 9 3.92 -8.30 -18.92
CA VAL A 9 4.16 -8.31 -20.38
C VAL A 9 2.90 -8.00 -21.16
N ARG A 10 1.75 -8.47 -20.69
CA ARG A 10 0.45 -8.21 -21.33
C ARG A 10 -0.62 -7.95 -20.29
N HIS A 11 -1.53 -7.03 -20.61
CA HIS A 11 -2.65 -6.66 -19.75
C HIS A 11 -3.87 -6.32 -20.62
N TRP A 12 -4.94 -7.08 -20.40
CA TRP A 12 -6.26 -6.89 -21.00
C TRP A 12 -7.31 -6.61 -19.94
N GLY A 13 -8.37 -5.88 -20.30
CA GLY A 13 -9.52 -5.64 -19.43
C GLY A 13 -9.98 -4.20 -19.47
N PHE A 14 -10.34 -3.68 -18.31
CA PHE A 14 -10.89 -2.33 -18.15
C PHE A 14 -9.82 -1.23 -18.20
N GLY A 15 -10.24 0.00 -18.57
CA GLY A 15 -9.43 1.21 -18.49
C GLY A 15 -8.49 1.41 -19.67
N ASP A 16 -7.26 1.82 -19.36
CA ASP A 16 -6.13 2.08 -20.27
C ASP A 16 -5.26 0.84 -20.51
N ALA A 17 -5.85 -0.36 -20.35
CA ALA A 17 -5.16 -1.63 -20.58
C ALA A 17 -4.50 -1.63 -21.99
N PRO A 18 -3.18 -1.78 -22.08
CA PRO A 18 -2.43 -1.55 -23.32
C PRO A 18 -2.80 -2.54 -24.43
N ASN A 19 -3.35 -3.70 -24.07
CA ASN A 19 -3.79 -4.72 -25.02
C ASN A 19 -5.32 -4.70 -25.26
N GLY A 20 -6.03 -3.73 -24.70
CA GLY A 20 -7.47 -3.56 -24.87
C GLY A 20 -8.29 -4.63 -24.16
N TYR A 21 -9.39 -5.05 -24.78
CA TYR A 21 -10.29 -6.06 -24.20
C TYR A 21 -9.73 -7.48 -24.37
N ILE A 22 -10.08 -8.36 -23.43
CA ILE A 22 -9.74 -9.78 -23.49
C ILE A 22 -10.34 -10.37 -24.79
N PRO A 23 -9.54 -11.04 -25.64
CA PRO A 23 -10.05 -11.71 -26.83
C PRO A 23 -11.18 -12.68 -26.49
N ARG A 24 -12.31 -12.55 -27.19
CA ARG A 24 -13.49 -13.39 -26.94
C ARG A 24 -13.38 -14.80 -27.50
N LYS A 25 -12.59 -15.00 -28.56
CA LYS A 25 -12.39 -16.32 -29.18
C LYS A 25 -11.23 -17.02 -28.52
N LEU A 26 -11.39 -18.32 -28.26
CA LEU A 26 -10.39 -19.14 -27.60
C LEU A 26 -9.07 -19.17 -28.39
N ASP A 27 -9.12 -19.41 -29.70
CA ASP A 27 -7.91 -19.48 -30.52
C ASP A 27 -7.17 -18.14 -30.58
N ASP A 28 -7.89 -17.02 -30.61
CA ASP A 28 -7.30 -15.68 -30.56
C ASP A 28 -6.59 -15.46 -29.22
N LEU A 29 -7.23 -15.84 -28.11
CA LEU A 29 -6.62 -15.74 -26.78
C LEU A 29 -5.39 -16.64 -26.64
N ILE A 30 -5.46 -17.89 -27.12
CA ILE A 30 -4.31 -18.81 -27.09
C ILE A 30 -3.14 -18.22 -27.88
N ASN A 31 -3.39 -17.68 -29.06
CA ASN A 31 -2.35 -17.05 -29.88
C ASN A 31 -1.71 -15.86 -29.14
N GLU A 32 -2.52 -15.00 -28.53
CA GLU A 32 -2.01 -13.88 -27.73
C GLU A 32 -1.18 -14.34 -26.52
N LEU A 33 -1.61 -15.39 -25.81
CA LEU A 33 -0.85 -15.95 -24.69
C LEU A 33 0.47 -16.58 -25.16
N MET A 34 0.49 -17.21 -26.33
CA MET A 34 1.72 -17.72 -26.93
C MET A 34 2.69 -16.59 -27.29
N GLN A 35 2.19 -15.47 -27.81
CA GLN A 35 3.03 -14.28 -28.07
C GLN A 35 3.55 -13.68 -26.76
N ALA A 36 2.69 -13.53 -25.75
CA ALA A 36 3.06 -13.03 -24.44
C ALA A 36 4.21 -13.84 -23.83
N ARG A 37 4.18 -15.17 -23.97
CA ARG A 37 5.25 -16.05 -23.50
C ARG A 37 6.60 -15.78 -24.19
N LEU A 38 6.60 -15.41 -25.47
CA LEU A 38 7.83 -15.09 -26.21
C LEU A 38 8.46 -13.76 -25.76
N GLU A 39 7.70 -12.87 -25.13
CA GLU A 39 8.19 -11.62 -24.54
C GLU A 39 8.87 -11.85 -23.18
N ILE A 40 8.58 -12.97 -22.52
CA ILE A 40 9.18 -13.33 -21.24
C ILE A 40 10.54 -14.00 -21.51
N PRO A 41 11.63 -13.56 -20.85
CA PRO A 41 12.92 -14.24 -20.96
C PRO A 41 12.81 -15.71 -20.55
N GLN A 42 13.50 -16.59 -21.26
CA GLN A 42 13.31 -18.04 -21.15
C GLN A 42 13.61 -18.56 -19.73
N GLU A 43 14.56 -17.96 -19.04
CA GLU A 43 14.91 -18.28 -17.65
C GLU A 43 13.76 -18.08 -16.66
N TYR A 44 12.79 -17.21 -16.97
CA TYR A 44 11.63 -16.92 -16.12
C TYR A 44 10.33 -17.60 -16.59
N TRP A 45 10.39 -18.45 -17.62
CA TRP A 45 9.20 -19.16 -18.10
C TRP A 45 8.55 -20.06 -17.04
N GLY A 46 9.33 -20.57 -16.08
CA GLY A 46 8.82 -21.39 -14.98
C GLY A 46 8.08 -20.60 -13.92
N ASP A 47 8.38 -19.30 -13.80
CA ASP A 47 7.81 -18.38 -12.82
C ASP A 47 6.76 -17.44 -13.43
N ALA A 48 6.52 -17.55 -14.75
CA ALA A 48 5.50 -16.80 -15.44
C ALA A 48 4.09 -17.27 -15.02
N TYR A 49 3.18 -16.32 -14.86
CA TYR A 49 1.81 -16.59 -14.43
C TYR A 49 0.79 -15.71 -15.15
N ILE A 50 -0.47 -16.12 -14.99
CA ILE A 50 -1.63 -15.37 -15.44
C ILE A 50 -2.43 -14.99 -14.21
N GLU A 51 -2.62 -13.70 -14.01
CA GLU A 51 -3.53 -13.17 -13.00
C GLU A 51 -4.88 -12.88 -13.66
N VAL A 52 -5.95 -13.40 -13.06
CA VAL A 52 -7.32 -13.13 -13.48
C VAL A 52 -8.01 -12.43 -12.32
N ASP A 53 -8.54 -11.24 -12.59
CA ASP A 53 -9.18 -10.40 -11.58
C ASP A 53 -10.42 -9.72 -12.17
N GLU A 54 -11.22 -9.09 -11.33
CA GLU A 54 -12.41 -8.35 -11.71
C GLU A 54 -12.46 -7.00 -11.00
N TYR A 55 -12.65 -5.93 -11.77
CA TYR A 55 -12.84 -4.59 -11.22
C TYR A 55 -14.17 -4.02 -11.72
N ASP A 56 -15.06 -3.70 -10.78
CA ASP A 56 -16.37 -3.10 -11.04
C ASP A 56 -17.18 -3.86 -12.12
N GLY A 57 -17.26 -5.18 -12.02
CA GLY A 57 -18.01 -6.00 -12.98
C GLY A 57 -17.26 -6.32 -14.28
N THR A 58 -16.04 -5.80 -14.47
CA THR A 58 -15.28 -5.96 -15.71
C THR A 58 -14.07 -6.89 -15.49
N PRO A 59 -13.93 -7.96 -16.29
CA PRO A 59 -12.82 -8.90 -16.15
C PRO A 59 -11.50 -8.29 -16.62
N LYS A 60 -10.44 -8.67 -15.93
CA LYS A 60 -9.05 -8.30 -16.15
C LYS A 60 -8.19 -9.56 -16.29
N LEU A 61 -7.25 -9.52 -17.23
CA LEU A 61 -6.29 -10.59 -17.47
C LEU A 61 -4.89 -9.98 -17.58
N ILE A 62 -3.97 -10.42 -16.73
CA ILE A 62 -2.57 -10.00 -16.78
C ILE A 62 -1.69 -11.22 -17.00
N VAL A 63 -0.71 -11.10 -17.88
CA VAL A 63 0.40 -12.05 -18.00
C VAL A 63 1.64 -11.36 -17.47
N ALA A 64 2.27 -11.98 -16.47
CA ALA A 64 3.43 -11.43 -15.79
C ALA A 64 4.42 -12.54 -15.40
N TYR A 65 5.60 -12.12 -14.97
CA TYR A 65 6.59 -12.98 -14.33
C TYR A 65 7.33 -12.22 -13.25
N ASP A 66 7.82 -12.95 -12.26
CA ASP A 66 8.68 -12.37 -11.23
C ASP A 66 10.15 -12.54 -11.60
N ARG A 67 10.94 -11.49 -11.39
CA ARG A 67 12.40 -11.55 -11.52
C ARG A 67 13.09 -10.94 -10.31
N PRO A 68 14.33 -11.33 -9.98
CA PRO A 68 15.09 -10.65 -8.94
C PRO A 68 15.27 -9.17 -9.26
N GLU A 69 15.30 -8.33 -8.23
CA GLU A 69 15.71 -6.92 -8.32
C GLU A 69 17.12 -6.80 -8.90
N THR A 70 17.37 -5.77 -9.73
CA THR A 70 18.74 -5.38 -10.04
C THR A 70 19.38 -4.64 -8.86
N PRO A 71 20.72 -4.55 -8.78
CA PRO A 71 21.39 -3.79 -7.73
C PRO A 71 20.92 -2.33 -7.63
N GLU A 72 20.65 -1.69 -8.76
CA GLU A 72 20.14 -0.32 -8.83
C GLU A 72 18.72 -0.22 -8.27
N GLU A 73 17.83 -1.15 -8.63
CA GLU A 73 16.46 -1.23 -8.11
C GLU A 73 16.45 -1.46 -6.58
N THR A 74 17.33 -2.33 -6.08
CA THR A 74 17.48 -2.56 -4.64
C THR A 74 17.96 -1.31 -3.90
N VAL A 75 18.92 -0.57 -4.46
CA VAL A 75 19.40 0.69 -3.86
C VAL A 75 18.28 1.73 -3.84
N ALA A 76 17.54 1.87 -4.93
CA ALA A 76 16.41 2.79 -5.03
C ALA A 76 15.31 2.46 -4.02
N ARG A 77 14.93 1.17 -3.91
CA ARG A 77 13.95 0.70 -2.93
C ARG A 77 14.39 1.02 -1.50
N LYS A 78 15.64 0.68 -1.14
CA LYS A 78 16.16 0.95 0.21
C LYS A 78 16.21 2.44 0.53
N ALA A 79 16.51 3.29 -0.46
CA ALA A 79 16.48 4.74 -0.28
C ALA A 79 15.04 5.24 -0.04
N SER A 80 14.07 4.75 -0.81
CA SER A 80 12.65 5.09 -0.63
C SER A 80 12.09 4.59 0.71
N GLU A 81 12.42 3.36 1.11
CA GLU A 81 12.04 2.82 2.43
C GLU A 81 12.61 3.66 3.57
N ARG A 82 13.88 4.06 3.45
CA ARG A 82 14.51 4.93 4.43
C ARG A 82 13.78 6.27 4.55
N GLU A 83 13.51 6.93 3.43
CA GLU A 83 12.76 8.20 3.41
C GLU A 83 11.38 8.03 4.04
N HIS A 84 10.66 6.95 3.71
CA HIS A 84 9.37 6.63 4.30
C HIS A 84 9.45 6.53 5.83
N TRP A 85 10.37 5.73 6.36
CA TRP A 85 10.51 5.52 7.79
C TRP A 85 11.01 6.77 8.54
N GLU A 86 11.91 7.55 7.94
CA GLU A 86 12.30 8.86 8.48
C GLU A 86 11.09 9.81 8.56
N GLY A 87 10.21 9.78 7.56
CA GLY A 87 8.92 10.47 7.58
C GLY A 87 8.01 10.01 8.73
N GLN A 88 7.86 8.69 8.93
CA GLN A 88 7.07 8.13 10.03
C GLN A 88 7.60 8.55 11.41
N ILE A 89 8.92 8.54 11.60
CA ILE A 89 9.55 9.00 12.86
C ILE A 89 9.21 10.47 13.11
N LYS A 90 9.29 11.32 12.07
CA LYS A 90 8.98 12.74 12.19
C LYS A 90 7.52 12.97 12.61
N GLU A 91 6.58 12.26 12.00
CA GLU A 91 5.16 12.36 12.36
C GLU A 91 4.92 11.83 13.79
N ALA A 92 5.58 10.74 14.18
CA ALA A 92 5.50 10.23 15.54
C ALA A 92 6.01 11.27 16.57
N HIS A 93 7.14 11.92 16.31
CA HIS A 93 7.65 12.99 17.18
C HIS A 93 6.68 14.18 17.30
N LYS A 94 6.05 14.59 16.19
CA LYS A 94 5.01 15.64 16.25
C LYS A 94 3.84 15.21 17.13
N ARG A 95 3.43 13.94 17.04
CA ARG A 95 2.34 13.39 17.86
C ARG A 95 2.70 13.36 19.34
N VAL A 96 3.92 12.96 19.68
CA VAL A 96 4.43 13.00 21.05
C VAL A 96 4.39 14.42 21.60
N ALA A 97 4.98 15.39 20.87
CA ALA A 97 5.00 16.79 21.30
C ALA A 97 3.58 17.37 21.49
N TYR A 98 2.63 17.02 20.61
CA TYR A 98 1.24 17.40 20.75
C TYR A 98 0.60 16.87 22.05
N CYS A 99 0.85 15.60 22.38
CA CYS A 99 0.34 14.98 23.61
C CYS A 99 0.99 15.58 24.86
N GLU A 100 2.31 15.82 24.84
CA GLU A 100 3.02 16.47 25.94
C GLU A 100 2.49 17.88 26.21
N ALA A 101 2.23 18.67 25.15
CA ALA A 101 1.63 19.99 25.28
C ALA A 101 0.22 19.92 25.92
N HIS A 102 -0.59 18.92 25.55
CA HIS A 102 -1.90 18.72 26.17
C HIS A 102 -1.81 18.27 27.63
N LEU A 103 -0.87 17.38 27.95
CA LEU A 103 -0.63 16.97 29.33
C LEU A 103 -0.25 18.15 30.20
N ALA A 104 0.62 19.04 29.72
CA ALA A 104 1.01 20.25 30.44
C ALA A 104 -0.21 21.16 30.74
N ILE A 105 -1.11 21.36 29.77
CA ILE A 105 -2.34 22.14 29.96
C ILE A 105 -3.25 21.54 31.05
N ILE A 106 -3.37 20.21 31.05
CA ILE A 106 -4.22 19.49 32.01
C ILE A 106 -3.56 19.47 33.40
N SER A 107 -2.23 19.33 33.48
CA SER A 107 -1.50 19.30 34.75
C SER A 107 -1.37 20.68 35.41
N ASP A 108 -1.33 21.76 34.61
CA ASP A 108 -1.29 23.15 35.10
C ASP A 108 -2.68 23.73 35.37
N SER A 109 -3.75 23.00 35.01
CA SER A 109 -5.11 23.37 35.43
C SER A 109 -5.27 23.05 36.93
N PRO A 110 -5.49 24.06 37.80
CA PRO A 110 -5.85 23.77 39.17
C PRO A 110 -7.18 23.03 39.12
N ILE A 111 -7.23 21.81 39.66
CA ILE A 111 -8.49 21.19 40.05
C ILE A 111 -9.13 22.21 40.98
N ALA A 112 -10.13 22.95 40.49
CA ALA A 112 -10.92 23.83 41.33
C ALA A 112 -11.46 22.93 42.43
N ALA A 113 -10.91 23.11 43.64
CA ALA A 113 -11.45 22.52 44.84
C ALA A 113 -12.94 22.84 44.84
N VAL A 114 -13.76 21.80 44.70
CA VAL A 114 -15.20 21.92 44.92
C VAL A 114 -15.33 22.43 46.35
N GLN A 115 -15.59 23.72 46.50
CA GLN A 115 -15.88 24.33 47.80
C GLN A 115 -17.12 23.59 48.34
N GLU A 116 -16.92 22.81 49.39
CA GLU A 116 -17.99 22.37 50.30
C GLU A 116 -18.58 23.62 50.97
N GLY A 117 -19.44 24.32 50.24
CA GLY A 117 -20.32 25.37 50.76
C GLY A 117 -21.70 24.80 51.03
N GLY A 118 -21.77 23.73 51.83
CA GLY A 118 -23.02 23.18 52.34
C GLY A 118 -23.57 24.08 53.43
N ASP A 119 -24.29 25.14 53.04
CA ASP A 119 -25.18 25.86 53.94
C ASP A 119 -26.30 24.91 54.39
N ASN A 120 -26.29 24.53 55.67
CA ASN A 120 -27.44 23.87 56.28
C ASN A 120 -27.57 24.22 57.77
N ARG A 121 -28.33 25.30 58.01
CA ARG A 121 -29.31 25.53 59.10
C ARG A 121 -29.05 24.86 60.46
N ARG A 122 -29.06 25.68 61.52
CA ARG A 122 -29.86 25.53 62.78
C ARG A 122 -29.65 26.77 63.66
N ALA A 123 -30.68 27.59 63.85
CA ALA A 123 -31.70 27.49 64.90
C ALA A 123 -31.21 28.01 66.26
N ALA A 124 -31.70 29.20 66.64
CA ALA A 124 -32.28 29.51 67.95
C ALA A 124 -33.07 30.82 67.84
#